data_AF-A0A7R8ZCX9-F1
#
_entry.id   AF-A0A7R8ZCX9-F1
#
_cell.length_a   1.000
_cell.length_b   1.000
_cell.length_c   1.000
_cell.angle_alpha   90.00
_cell.angle_beta   90.00
_cell.angle_gamma   90.00
#
_symmetry.space_group_name_H-M   'P 1'
#
loop_
_entity.id
_entity.type
_entity.pdbx_description
1 polymer ?
#
loop_
_entity_poly.entity_id
_entity_poly.type
_entity_poly.pdbx_seq_one_letter_code
_entity_poly.pdbx_strand_id
1 'polypeptide(L)'
;MAEGAQCDTDNDCSGLGNLANSECKQNLCKCRDTFVPSSNKSLCLAIPLTIQEPCEETLQCTESFGYTSFCDQSQHVCSCTANNHFANGKCVVSVTLRGACEENIQCLLYDANNQTMLECINSVCACKDGYKEENNSCVTYLVQWRIVASHRLNPLARHGFTVLLD
;
A
#
# COMPACT_ATOMS: atom_id res chain seq x y z
N MET A 1 6.43 -35.69 9.37
CA MET A 1 5.21 -35.18 8.74
C MET A 1 4.29 -34.80 9.88
N ALA A 2 3.89 -33.52 10.02
CA ALA A 2 3.12 -33.05 11.17
C ALA A 2 1.77 -32.42 10.75
N GLU A 3 1.76 -31.47 9.81
CA GLU A 3 0.52 -30.94 9.22
C GLU A 3 -0.21 -32.01 8.39
N GLY A 4 -1.51 -32.19 8.60
CA GLY A 4 -2.34 -33.19 7.92
C GLY A 4 -2.24 -34.60 8.49
N ALA A 5 -1.57 -34.80 9.63
CA ALA A 5 -1.64 -36.04 10.40
C ALA A 5 -3.01 -36.21 11.05
N GLN A 6 -3.45 -37.45 11.25
CA GLN A 6 -4.69 -37.73 11.99
C GLN A 6 -4.55 -37.36 13.47
N CYS A 7 -5.62 -36.85 14.04
CA CYS A 7 -5.73 -36.47 15.45
C CYS A 7 -7.16 -36.66 15.94
N ASP A 8 -7.31 -36.83 17.24
CA ASP A 8 -8.58 -36.78 17.94
C ASP A 8 -8.68 -35.51 18.81
N THR A 9 -7.53 -34.98 19.27
CA THR A 9 -7.42 -33.79 20.11
C THR A 9 -6.26 -32.89 19.70
N ASP A 10 -6.29 -31.61 20.09
CA ASP A 10 -5.20 -30.64 19.84
C ASP A 10 -3.84 -31.09 20.41
N ASN A 11 -3.86 -31.89 21.47
CA ASN A 11 -2.65 -32.41 22.09
C ASN A 11 -1.93 -33.43 21.20
N ASP A 12 -2.65 -34.14 20.33
CA ASP A 12 -2.04 -35.07 19.38
C ASP A 12 -1.16 -34.30 18.40
N CYS A 13 -1.59 -33.11 17.99
CA CYS A 13 -0.86 -32.27 17.03
C CYS A 13 0.40 -31.63 17.64
N SER A 14 0.29 -31.12 18.87
CA SER A 14 1.45 -30.56 19.57
C SER A 14 2.51 -31.60 19.94
N GLY A 15 2.15 -32.88 20.03
CA GLY A 15 3.08 -34.00 20.23
C GLY A 15 3.80 -34.48 18.96
N LEU A 16 3.31 -34.11 17.77
CA LEU A 16 3.87 -34.52 16.49
C LEU A 16 4.98 -33.57 16.01
N GLY A 17 6.11 -33.57 16.72
CA GLY A 17 7.29 -32.74 16.39
C GLY A 17 7.21 -31.31 16.93
N ASN A 18 7.91 -30.37 16.30
CA ASN A 18 7.90 -28.94 16.69
C ASN A 18 6.65 -28.17 16.19
N LEU A 19 5.51 -28.86 15.96
CA LEU A 19 4.29 -28.27 15.42
C LEU A 19 3.48 -27.52 16.50
N ALA A 20 4.15 -26.63 17.23
CA ALA A 20 3.47 -25.67 18.08
C ALA A 20 2.53 -24.79 17.23
N ASN A 21 1.46 -24.28 17.85
CA ASN A 21 0.43 -23.46 17.18
C ASN A 21 -0.40 -24.23 16.12
N SER A 22 -0.56 -25.53 16.31
CA SER A 22 -1.54 -26.36 15.60
C SER A 22 -2.76 -26.67 16.47
N GLU A 23 -3.85 -27.06 15.81
CA GLU A 23 -5.09 -27.55 16.39
C GLU A 23 -5.60 -28.77 15.61
N CYS A 24 -6.37 -29.62 16.27
CA CYS A 24 -7.02 -30.74 15.62
C CYS A 24 -8.35 -30.29 15.01
N LYS A 25 -8.38 -30.16 13.68
CA LYS A 25 -9.53 -29.63 12.95
C LYS A 25 -9.95 -30.61 11.87
N GLN A 26 -11.15 -31.17 12.02
CA GLN A 26 -11.69 -32.21 11.14
C GLN A 26 -10.84 -33.49 11.15
N ASN A 27 -10.46 -33.95 12.35
CA ASN A 27 -9.60 -35.13 12.58
C ASN A 27 -8.23 -35.06 11.90
N LEU A 28 -7.77 -33.86 11.57
CA LEU A 28 -6.47 -33.59 10.98
C LEU A 28 -5.79 -32.43 11.70
N CYS A 29 -4.49 -32.56 11.95
CA CYS A 29 -3.68 -31.48 12.47
C CYS A 29 -3.56 -30.36 11.45
N LYS A 30 -3.94 -29.16 11.85
CA LYS A 30 -3.83 -27.94 11.04
C LYS A 30 -3.19 -26.83 11.84
N CYS A 31 -2.47 -25.93 11.18
CA CYS A 31 -2.07 -24.68 11.81
C CYS A 31 -3.29 -23.85 12.21
N ARG A 32 -3.20 -23.16 13.35
CA ARG A 32 -4.23 -22.21 13.80
C ARG A 32 -4.34 -21.04 12.81
N ASP A 33 -5.47 -20.35 12.83
CA ASP A 33 -5.85 -19.34 11.82
C ASP A 33 -4.82 -18.20 11.59
N THR A 34 -3.92 -17.91 12.54
CA THR A 34 -2.86 -16.90 12.39
C THR A 34 -1.49 -17.48 12.01
N PHE A 35 -1.46 -18.72 11.53
CA PHE A 35 -0.25 -19.44 11.15
C PHE A 35 -0.43 -20.19 9.83
N VAL A 36 0.64 -20.32 9.06
CA VAL A 36 0.71 -21.16 7.85
C VAL A 36 1.68 -22.32 8.06
N PRO A 37 1.44 -23.49 7.45
CA PRO A 37 2.39 -24.59 7.52
C PRO A 37 3.67 -24.26 6.76
N SER A 38 4.83 -24.60 7.32
CA SER A 38 6.09 -24.56 6.58
C SER A 38 6.06 -25.51 5.39
N SER A 39 6.92 -25.27 4.41
CA SER A 39 7.09 -26.07 3.19
C SER A 39 7.27 -27.58 3.45
N ASN A 40 7.99 -27.94 4.51
CA ASN A 40 8.20 -29.32 4.97
C ASN A 40 7.12 -29.84 5.94
N LYS A 41 6.09 -29.04 6.23
CA LYS A 41 4.96 -29.39 7.10
C LYS A 41 5.36 -29.81 8.51
N SER A 42 6.43 -29.23 9.06
CA SER A 42 6.93 -29.52 10.40
C SER A 42 6.76 -28.37 11.39
N LEU A 43 6.43 -27.17 10.91
CA LEU A 43 6.25 -25.97 11.72
C LEU A 43 4.98 -25.22 11.28
N CYS A 44 4.36 -24.52 12.22
CA CYS A 44 3.37 -23.48 11.92
C CYS A 44 4.05 -22.12 12.07
N LEU A 45 4.23 -21.43 10.95
CA LEU A 45 4.91 -20.15 10.85
C LEU A 45 3.89 -19.02 11.00
N ALA A 46 4.18 -18.03 11.83
CA ALA A 46 3.25 -16.93 12.09
C ALA A 46 2.97 -16.12 10.83
N ILE A 47 1.71 -15.76 10.61
CA ILE A 47 1.29 -14.88 9.53
C ILE A 47 1.60 -13.43 9.92
N PRO A 48 2.42 -12.69 9.15
CA PRO A 48 2.75 -11.30 9.42
C PRO A 48 1.56 -10.36 9.24
N LEU A 49 1.42 -9.36 10.09
CA LEU A 49 0.32 -8.39 10.07
C LEU A 49 0.64 -7.17 9.21
N THR A 50 1.91 -6.83 9.07
CA THR A 50 2.38 -5.69 8.26
C THR A 50 3.58 -6.04 7.39
N ILE A 51 3.81 -5.24 6.35
CA ILE A 51 5.04 -5.34 5.56
C ILE A 51 6.25 -5.02 6.45
N GLN A 52 7.42 -5.60 6.16
CA GLN A 52 8.63 -5.53 6.99
C GLN A 52 8.58 -6.30 8.31
N GLU A 53 7.48 -7.00 8.64
CA GLU A 53 7.51 -7.97 9.73
C GLU A 53 8.31 -9.24 9.36
N PRO A 54 8.87 -9.94 10.36
CA PRO A 54 9.70 -11.12 10.13
C PRO A 54 8.97 -12.25 9.40
N CYS A 55 9.68 -12.93 8.52
CA CYS A 55 9.22 -14.13 7.85
C CYS A 55 10.38 -15.09 7.58
N GLU A 56 10.02 -16.37 7.42
CA GLU A 56 10.95 -17.42 7.01
C GLU A 56 10.63 -17.87 5.58
N GLU A 57 9.34 -18.05 5.28
CA GLU A 57 8.87 -18.53 3.98
C GLU A 57 7.94 -17.52 3.31
N THR A 58 7.96 -17.51 1.96
CA THR A 58 7.12 -16.63 1.16
C THR A 58 5.63 -16.85 1.41
N LEU A 59 5.22 -18.07 1.77
CA LEU A 59 3.81 -18.39 2.05
C LEU A 59 3.21 -17.51 3.16
N GLN A 60 4.00 -17.17 4.18
CA GLN A 60 3.59 -16.25 5.26
C GLN A 60 3.15 -14.89 4.71
N CYS A 61 3.93 -14.33 3.77
CA CYS A 61 3.67 -13.03 3.19
C CYS A 61 2.51 -13.07 2.19
N THR A 62 2.41 -14.12 1.39
CA THR A 62 1.37 -14.22 0.36
C THR A 62 -0.02 -14.41 0.96
N GLU A 63 -0.10 -15.06 2.14
CA GLU A 63 -1.34 -15.21 2.90
C GLU A 63 -1.91 -13.85 3.34
N SER A 64 -1.05 -12.95 3.84
CA SER A 64 -1.48 -11.62 4.29
C SER A 64 -1.63 -10.58 3.19
N PHE A 65 -0.66 -10.53 2.27
CA PHE A 65 -0.46 -9.37 1.39
C PHE A 65 -0.67 -9.67 -0.09
N GLY A 66 -1.13 -10.88 -0.43
CA GLY A 66 -1.39 -11.33 -1.79
C GLY A 66 -0.17 -11.89 -2.52
N TYR A 67 -0.40 -12.45 -3.71
CA TYR A 67 0.60 -13.23 -4.46
C TYR A 67 1.82 -12.43 -4.96
N THR A 68 1.75 -11.10 -4.95
CA THR A 68 2.86 -10.21 -5.33
C THR A 68 3.73 -9.80 -4.15
N SER A 69 3.54 -10.40 -2.98
CA SER A 69 4.45 -10.32 -1.83
C SER A 69 5.36 -11.53 -1.74
N PHE A 70 6.50 -11.37 -1.07
CA PHE A 70 7.44 -12.45 -0.82
C PHE A 70 8.22 -12.22 0.47
N CYS A 71 8.85 -13.28 0.98
CA CYS A 71 9.78 -13.16 2.09
C CYS A 71 11.18 -12.83 1.58
N ASP A 72 11.66 -11.60 1.82
CA ASP A 72 13.01 -11.18 1.44
C ASP A 72 14.02 -11.87 2.34
N GLN A 73 14.72 -12.87 1.79
CA GLN A 73 15.70 -13.68 2.52
C GLN A 73 16.96 -12.90 2.91
N SER A 74 17.21 -11.73 2.34
CA SER A 74 18.35 -10.89 2.74
C SER A 74 18.06 -10.10 4.02
N GLN A 75 16.79 -9.72 4.22
CA GLN A 75 16.33 -8.94 5.37
C GLN A 75 15.51 -9.78 6.37
N HIS A 76 15.09 -10.98 5.99
CA HIS A 76 14.15 -11.85 6.71
C HIS A 76 12.82 -11.17 7.01
N VAL A 77 12.28 -10.40 6.06
CA VAL A 77 11.01 -9.68 6.22
C VAL A 77 10.14 -9.74 4.98
N CYS A 78 8.82 -9.56 5.14
CA CYS A 78 7.92 -9.49 4.00
C CYS A 78 8.14 -8.22 3.19
N SER A 79 8.17 -8.36 1.86
CA SER A 79 8.33 -7.28 0.90
C SER A 79 7.45 -7.48 -0.34
N CYS A 80 7.18 -6.42 -1.09
CA CYS A 80 6.51 -6.52 -2.38
C CYS A 80 7.53 -6.82 -3.49
N THR A 81 7.13 -7.68 -4.43
CA THR A 81 7.93 -7.97 -5.63
C THR A 81 8.16 -6.71 -6.47
N ALA A 82 9.16 -6.77 -7.36
CA ALA A 82 9.47 -5.65 -8.25
C ALA A 82 8.24 -5.16 -9.03
N ASN A 83 8.14 -3.83 -9.22
CA ASN A 83 7.00 -3.15 -9.84
C ASN A 83 5.67 -3.27 -9.09
N ASN A 84 5.70 -3.68 -7.82
CA ASN A 84 4.55 -3.62 -6.92
C ASN A 84 4.87 -2.73 -5.73
N HIS A 85 3.84 -2.21 -5.08
CA HIS A 85 3.97 -1.44 -3.84
C HIS A 85 2.89 -1.85 -2.85
N PHE A 86 3.11 -1.54 -1.58
CA PHE A 86 2.15 -1.84 -0.52
C PHE A 86 1.10 -0.74 -0.43
N ALA A 87 -0.18 -1.09 -0.62
CA ALA A 87 -1.32 -0.18 -0.49
C ALA A 87 -2.56 -0.94 -0.01
N ASN A 88 -3.34 -0.32 0.89
CA ASN A 88 -4.56 -0.92 1.45
C ASN A 88 -4.38 -2.37 1.96
N GLY A 89 -3.27 -2.65 2.64
CA GLY A 89 -3.02 -3.95 3.26
C GLY A 89 -2.55 -5.05 2.31
N LYS A 90 -2.33 -4.76 1.02
CA LYS A 90 -1.83 -5.75 0.04
C LYS A 90 -0.74 -5.16 -0.85
N CYS A 91 0.06 -6.02 -1.46
CA CYS A 91 0.93 -5.62 -2.55
C CYS A 91 0.10 -5.48 -3.84
N VAL A 92 0.18 -4.33 -4.49
CA VAL A 92 -0.52 -4.03 -5.74
C VAL A 92 0.46 -3.58 -6.81
N VAL A 93 0.10 -3.80 -8.07
CA VAL A 93 0.91 -3.36 -9.20
C VAL A 93 1.06 -1.85 -9.19
N SER A 94 2.28 -1.38 -9.41
CA SER A 94 2.60 0.04 -9.55
C SER A 94 2.43 0.44 -11.01
N VAL A 95 1.46 1.31 -11.28
CA VAL A 95 1.12 1.83 -12.61
C VAL A 95 1.41 3.33 -12.65
N THR A 96 2.17 3.76 -13.63
CA THR A 96 2.50 5.17 -13.82
C THR A 96 1.46 5.88 -14.70
N LEU A 97 1.59 7.20 -14.82
CA LEU A 97 0.79 8.05 -15.70
C LEU A 97 0.56 7.40 -17.08
N ARG A 98 -0.69 7.46 -17.57
CA ARG A 98 -1.21 6.86 -18.81
C ARG A 98 -1.20 5.32 -18.88
N GLY A 99 -0.75 4.64 -17.83
CA GLY A 99 -0.85 3.18 -17.73
C GLY A 99 -2.29 2.73 -17.44
N ALA A 100 -2.62 1.50 -17.84
CA ALA A 100 -3.93 0.90 -17.59
C ALA A 100 -4.10 0.54 -16.10
N CYS A 101 -5.28 0.82 -15.56
CA CYS A 101 -5.60 0.56 -14.16
C CYS A 101 -7.06 0.12 -13.98
N GLU A 102 -7.31 -0.50 -12.83
CA GLU A 102 -8.60 -0.94 -12.33
C GLU A 102 -8.98 -0.19 -11.04
N GLU A 103 -8.00 0.07 -10.18
CA GLU A 103 -8.19 0.71 -8.87
C GLU A 103 -7.22 1.90 -8.70
N ASN A 104 -7.64 2.94 -7.98
CA ASN A 104 -6.80 4.12 -7.68
C ASN A 104 -5.47 3.73 -6.99
N ILE A 105 -5.50 2.69 -6.16
CA ILE A 105 -4.32 2.22 -5.41
C ILE A 105 -3.21 1.69 -6.31
N GLN A 106 -3.47 1.40 -7.58
CA GLN A 106 -2.43 0.98 -8.52
C GLN A 106 -1.62 2.17 -9.05
N CYS A 107 -2.22 3.36 -9.10
CA CYS A 107 -1.62 4.53 -9.75
C CYS A 107 -0.62 5.26 -8.83
N LEU A 108 0.65 5.28 -9.23
CA LEU A 108 1.75 5.75 -8.39
C LEU A 108 2.60 6.81 -9.10
N LEU A 109 2.50 8.04 -8.61
CA LEU A 109 3.41 9.15 -8.92
C LEU A 109 3.40 10.09 -7.72
N TYR A 110 4.44 10.05 -6.89
CA TYR A 110 4.47 10.80 -5.64
C TYR A 110 4.81 12.29 -5.84
N ASP A 111 4.17 13.14 -5.06
CA ASP A 111 4.56 14.53 -4.86
C ASP A 111 5.63 14.68 -3.76
N ALA A 112 5.98 15.92 -3.42
CA ALA A 112 6.96 16.23 -2.37
C ALA A 112 6.51 15.77 -0.95
N ASN A 113 5.23 15.49 -0.74
CA ASN A 113 4.66 15.03 0.53
C ASN A 113 4.42 13.51 0.54
N ASN A 114 4.97 12.78 -0.43
CA ASN A 114 4.79 11.34 -0.59
C ASN A 114 3.32 10.93 -0.82
N GLN A 115 2.51 11.83 -1.38
CA GLN A 115 1.13 11.54 -1.79
C GLN A 115 1.08 11.29 -3.30
N THR A 116 0.32 10.29 -3.74
CA THR A 116 0.15 10.05 -5.17
C THR A 116 -0.63 11.20 -5.82
N MET A 117 -0.16 11.68 -6.96
CA MET A 117 -0.80 12.70 -7.79
C MET A 117 -1.71 12.09 -8.87
N LEU A 118 -1.80 10.76 -8.91
CA LEU A 118 -2.59 10.02 -9.89
C LEU A 118 -3.80 9.36 -9.25
N GLU A 119 -4.85 9.22 -10.04
CA GLU A 119 -6.01 8.38 -9.78
C GLU A 119 -6.37 7.59 -11.05
N CYS A 120 -7.14 6.51 -10.89
CA CYS A 120 -7.58 5.70 -12.00
C CYS A 120 -8.85 6.29 -12.62
N ILE A 121 -8.69 7.01 -13.73
CA ILE A 121 -9.79 7.71 -14.41
C ILE A 121 -10.01 7.06 -15.77
N ASN A 122 -11.22 6.53 -16.01
CA ASN A 122 -11.57 5.80 -17.23
C ASN A 122 -10.57 4.68 -17.56
N SER A 123 -10.20 3.89 -16.55
CA SER A 123 -9.26 2.76 -16.64
C SER A 123 -7.82 3.13 -17.03
N VAL A 124 -7.44 4.40 -16.85
CA VAL A 124 -6.09 4.91 -17.11
C VAL A 124 -5.64 5.76 -15.93
N CYS A 125 -4.39 5.58 -15.49
CA CYS A 125 -3.81 6.45 -14.46
C CYS A 125 -3.65 7.87 -15.01
N ALA A 126 -4.39 8.81 -14.47
CA ALA A 126 -4.39 10.21 -14.88
C ALA A 126 -4.21 11.12 -13.66
N CYS A 127 -3.81 12.37 -13.90
CA CYS A 127 -3.66 13.34 -12.83
C CYS A 127 -5.00 13.54 -12.11
N LYS A 128 -4.98 13.40 -10.78
CA LYS A 128 -6.16 13.61 -9.93
C LYS A 128 -6.57 15.09 -9.90
N ASP A 129 -7.75 15.37 -9.36
CA ASP A 129 -8.24 16.72 -9.19
C ASP A 129 -7.23 17.62 -8.45
N GLY A 130 -7.06 18.84 -8.93
CA GLY A 130 -6.02 19.75 -8.44
C GLY A 130 -4.67 19.67 -9.18
N TYR A 131 -4.50 18.69 -10.06
CA TYR A 131 -3.32 18.54 -10.90
C TYR A 131 -3.67 18.54 -12.39
N LYS A 132 -2.71 18.95 -13.21
CA LYS A 132 -2.75 18.86 -14.67
C LYS A 132 -1.51 18.11 -15.16
N GLU A 133 -1.65 17.45 -16.30
CA GLU A 133 -0.52 16.79 -16.92
C GLU A 133 0.39 17.81 -17.62
N GLU A 134 1.70 17.76 -17.34
CA GLU A 134 2.73 18.58 -17.98
C GLU A 134 4.06 17.81 -18.02
N ASN A 135 4.70 17.72 -19.19
CA ASN A 135 5.99 17.04 -19.38
C ASN A 135 6.06 15.61 -18.81
N ASN A 136 5.02 14.79 -19.05
CA ASN A 136 4.92 13.41 -18.55
C ASN A 136 4.93 13.31 -17.01
N SER A 137 4.45 14.36 -16.34
CA SER A 137 4.24 14.42 -14.90
C SER A 137 2.93 15.14 -14.58
N CYS A 138 2.51 15.08 -13.32
CA CYS A 138 1.41 15.88 -12.81
C CYS A 138 1.98 17.09 -12.07
N VAL A 139 1.52 18.28 -12.43
CA VAL A 139 1.85 19.53 -11.76
C VAL A 139 0.57 20.15 -11.20
N THR A 140 0.67 20.87 -10.09
CA THR A 140 -0.48 21.56 -9.54
C THR A 140 -1.00 22.60 -10.54
N TYR A 141 -2.30 22.88 -10.52
CA TYR A 141 -2.78 24.11 -11.12
C TYR A 141 -2.07 25.26 -10.40
N LEU A 142 -1.18 25.96 -11.09
CA LEU A 142 -0.61 27.20 -10.56
C LEU A 142 -1.79 28.10 -10.19
N VAL A 143 -2.05 28.27 -8.89
CA VAL A 143 -2.83 29.40 -8.41
C VAL A 143 -1.96 30.60 -8.76
N GLN A 144 -2.22 31.23 -9.91
CA GLN A 144 -1.63 32.52 -10.22
C GLN A 144 -2.25 33.54 -9.26
N TRP A 145 -1.78 33.59 -8.02
CA TRP A 145 -1.76 34.84 -7.27
C TRP A 145 -0.69 35.72 -7.91
N ARG A 146 -0.94 36.18 -9.15
CA ARG A 146 -0.31 37.41 -9.59
C ARG A 146 -0.93 38.49 -8.72
N ILE A 147 -0.20 38.89 -7.67
CA ILE A 147 -0.41 40.20 -7.07
C ILE A 147 -0.28 41.19 -8.23
N VAL A 148 -1.41 41.70 -8.72
CA VAL A 148 -1.41 42.83 -9.64
C VAL A 148 -1.05 44.03 -8.78
N ALA A 149 0.25 44.28 -8.59
CA ALA A 149 0.73 45.57 -8.15
C ALA A 149 0.53 46.54 -9.33
N SER A 150 -0.71 47.00 -9.47
CA SER A 150 -1.11 48.02 -10.43
C SER A 150 -0.30 49.28 -10.19
N HIS A 151 0.39 49.69 -11.26
CA HIS A 151 0.79 51.05 -11.60
C HIS A 151 1.61 51.84 -10.58
N ARG A 152 2.81 52.23 -11.02
CA ARG A 152 3.51 53.43 -10.57
C ARG A 152 2.53 54.61 -10.54
N LEU A 153 2.17 55.10 -9.36
CA LEU A 153 1.68 56.46 -9.20
C LEU A 153 2.39 57.14 -8.03
N ASN A 154 2.95 58.28 -8.41
CA ASN A 154 3.74 59.26 -7.68
C ASN A 154 3.06 59.66 -6.35
N PRO A 155 3.78 59.75 -5.20
CA PRO A 155 3.19 60.10 -3.91
C PRO A 155 3.03 61.62 -3.77
N LEU A 156 2.18 62.24 -4.59
CA LEU A 156 1.73 63.62 -4.39
C LEU A 156 0.30 63.79 -4.90
N ALA A 157 -0.66 63.13 -4.26
CA ALA A 157 -2.06 63.54 -4.34
C ALA A 157 -2.78 63.18 -3.03
N ARG A 158 -3.06 64.23 -2.26
CA ARG A 158 -3.89 64.25 -1.06
C ARG A 158 -5.37 64.17 -1.46
N HIS A 159 -6.19 63.76 -0.50
CA HIS A 159 -7.67 63.81 -0.47
C HIS A 159 -8.34 62.59 -1.14
N GLY A 160 -9.23 61.83 -0.52
CA GLY A 160 -10.16 62.10 0.57
C GLY A 160 -11.45 61.40 0.14
N PHE A 161 -11.78 60.26 0.74
CA PHE A 161 -13.00 59.52 0.39
C PHE A 161 -14.19 60.15 1.12
N THR A 162 -15.10 60.77 0.37
CA THR A 162 -16.45 61.11 0.85
C THR A 162 -17.44 60.22 0.11
N VAL A 163 -18.22 59.45 0.88
CA VAL A 163 -19.38 58.71 0.38
C VAL A 163 -20.57 59.68 0.38
N LEU A 164 -21.23 59.86 -0.76
CA LEU A 164 -22.59 60.40 -0.81
C LEU A 164 -23.45 59.51 -1.70
N LEU A 165 -24.54 59.05 -1.09
CA LEU A 165 -25.69 58.39 -1.69
C LEU A 165 -26.63 59.48 -2.20
N ASP A 166 -27.16 59.29 -3.42
CA ASP A 166 -28.52 59.65 -3.82
C ASP A 166 -28.99 58.59 -4.85
#